data_AF-A0A644XU59-F1
#
_entry.id   AF-A0A644XU59-F1
#
_cell.length_a   1.000
_cell.length_b   1.000
_cell.length_c   1.000
_cell.angle_alpha   90.00
_cell.angle_beta   90.00
_cell.angle_gamma   90.00
#
_symmetry.space_group_name_H-M   'P 1'
#
loop_
_entity.id
_entity.type
_entity.pdbx_description
1 polymer ?
#
loop_
_entity_poly.entity_id
_entity_poly.type
_entity_poly.pdbx_seq_one_letter_code
_entity_poly.pdbx_strand_id
1 'polypeptide(L)'
;MNRIQLKKATLEVLNLPALTGIGDDNLRRLLNNLIIELYKYQAEEERRYIRETQQQGIAIAKSKGKYKGGKPKYKENDPRLQLAFKLYLAGATDKEVEQQTGINRRTFRRYRQKYGVIRVEKEKRPTQ
;
A
#
# COMPACT_ATOMS: atom_id res chain seq x y z
N MET A 1 -23.70 5.31 9.95
CA MET A 1 -24.63 5.42 11.11
C MET A 1 -24.05 4.70 12.33
N ASN A 2 -24.31 5.19 13.54
CA ASN A 2 -23.85 4.60 14.80
C ASN A 2 -24.54 3.23 15.03
N ARG A 3 -23.77 2.13 15.00
CA ARG A 3 -24.28 0.75 15.20
C ARG A 3 -24.93 0.54 16.57
N ILE A 4 -24.54 1.32 17.58
CA ILE A 4 -25.08 1.26 18.95
C ILE A 4 -26.55 1.69 18.97
N GLN A 5 -26.87 2.81 18.31
CA GLN A 5 -28.23 3.34 18.21
C GLN A 5 -29.16 2.40 17.44
N LEU A 6 -28.67 1.80 16.34
CA LEU A 6 -29.42 0.82 15.54
C LEU A 6 -29.85 -0.41 16.36
N LYS A 7 -29.06 -0.78 17.37
CA LYS A 7 -29.35 -1.91 18.27
C LYS A 7 -30.18 -1.52 19.49
N LYS A 8 -30.64 -0.27 19.60
CA LYS A 8 -31.30 0.30 20.79
C LYS A 8 -30.49 0.12 22.09
N ALA A 9 -29.17 -0.03 21.97
CA ALA A 9 -28.28 -0.20 23.12
C ALA A 9 -27.90 1.16 23.72
N THR A 10 -27.71 1.21 25.03
CA THR A 10 -27.19 2.37 25.74
C THR A 10 -25.67 2.28 25.85
N LEU A 11 -24.99 3.43 25.74
CA LEU A 11 -23.56 3.54 26.00
C LEU A 11 -23.37 4.10 27.41
N GLU A 12 -22.57 3.41 28.21
CA GLU A 12 -22.06 3.90 29.50
C GLU A 12 -20.57 4.06 29.40
N VAL A 13 -20.09 5.29 29.58
CA VAL A 13 -18.67 5.59 29.64
C VAL A 13 -18.30 5.74 31.10
N LEU A 14 -17.59 4.75 31.65
CA LEU A 14 -17.21 4.71 33.07
C LEU A 14 -16.42 5.95 33.52
N ASN A 15 -15.68 6.57 32.58
CA ASN A 15 -14.89 7.77 32.84
C ASN A 15 -15.69 9.09 32.76
N LEU A 16 -16.99 9.03 32.43
CA LEU A 16 -17.89 10.19 32.35
C LEU A 16 -19.14 9.94 33.24
N PRO A 17 -19.02 10.10 34.56
CA PRO A 17 -20.06 9.73 35.52
C PRO A 17 -21.34 10.57 35.42
N ALA A 18 -21.34 11.67 34.65
CA ALA A 18 -22.54 12.49 34.42
C ALA A 18 -23.67 11.72 33.70
N LEU A 19 -23.37 10.56 33.10
CA LEU A 19 -24.33 9.77 32.31
C LEU A 19 -25.02 8.65 33.12
N THR A 20 -24.50 8.30 34.29
CA THR A 20 -24.98 7.15 35.09
C THR A 20 -26.12 7.49 36.06
N GLY A 21 -26.42 8.78 36.24
CA GLY A 21 -27.47 9.27 37.17
C GLY A 21 -28.73 9.85 36.50
N ILE A 22 -28.81 9.84 35.17
CA ILE A 22 -29.96 10.42 34.44
C ILE A 22 -31.02 9.33 34.26
N GLY A 23 -32.16 9.49 34.95
CA GLY A 23 -33.29 8.58 34.85
C GLY A 23 -34.13 8.72 33.57
N ASP A 24 -33.95 9.81 32.82
CA ASP A 24 -34.61 10.03 31.52
C ASP A 24 -33.76 9.50 30.36
N ASP A 25 -34.25 8.42 29.75
CA ASP A 25 -33.64 7.76 28.59
C ASP A 25 -33.43 8.70 27.39
N ASN A 26 -34.32 9.68 27.19
CA ASN A 26 -34.22 10.61 26.07
C ASN A 26 -33.07 11.61 26.26
N LEU A 27 -32.97 12.18 27.46
CA LEU A 27 -31.88 13.09 27.82
C LEU A 27 -30.52 12.38 27.80
N ARG A 28 -30.46 11.16 28.33
CA ARG A 28 -29.25 10.34 28.30
C ARG A 28 -28.79 10.01 26.87
N ARG A 29 -29.72 9.71 25.96
CA ARG A 29 -29.41 9.51 24.53
C ARG A 29 -28.89 10.77 23.86
N LEU A 30 -29.48 11.93 24.15
CA LEU A 30 -29.04 13.21 23.61
C LEU A 30 -27.60 13.55 24.02
N LEU A 31 -27.30 13.46 25.33
CA LEU A 31 -25.97 13.74 25.86
C LEU A 31 -24.92 12.76 25.32
N ASN A 32 -25.25 11.46 25.23
CA ASN A 32 -24.39 10.47 24.60
C ASN A 32 -24.07 10.83 23.14
N ASN A 33 -25.06 11.29 22.38
CA ASN A 33 -24.84 11.67 20.98
C ASN A 33 -23.91 12.87 20.87
N LEU A 34 -24.14 13.90 21.68
CA LEU A 34 -23.31 15.10 21.70
C LEU A 34 -21.85 14.78 22.07
N ILE A 35 -21.64 13.98 23.12
CA ILE A 35 -20.29 13.57 23.54
C ILE A 35 -19.59 12.78 22.44
N ILE A 36 -20.29 11.82 21.81
CA ILE A 36 -19.73 11.05 20.69
C ILE A 36 -19.34 11.99 19.54
N GLU A 37 -20.15 13.01 19.26
CA GLU A 37 -19.89 13.97 18.19
C GLU A 37 -18.68 14.86 18.48
N LEU A 38 -18.55 15.35 19.71
CA LEU A 38 -17.36 16.09 20.17
C LEU A 38 -16.09 15.25 20.04
N TYR A 39 -16.11 13.99 20.50
CA TYR A 39 -14.94 13.11 20.36
C TYR A 39 -14.64 12.75 18.90
N LYS A 40 -15.66 12.61 18.05
CA LYS A 40 -15.46 12.42 16.60
C LYS A 40 -14.75 13.61 15.99
N TYR A 41 -15.18 14.82 16.32
CA TYR A 41 -14.55 16.05 15.86
C TYR A 41 -13.09 16.12 16.31
N GLN A 42 -12.82 15.94 17.60
CA GLN A 42 -11.45 15.94 18.12
C GLN A 42 -10.56 14.88 17.42
N ALA A 43 -11.06 13.65 17.30
CA ALA A 43 -10.32 12.58 16.63
C ALA A 43 -10.08 12.87 15.13
N GLU A 44 -10.97 13.60 14.46
CA GLU A 44 -10.78 14.03 13.08
C GLU A 44 -9.70 15.11 12.98
N GLU A 45 -9.74 16.11 13.85
CA GLU A 45 -8.72 17.17 13.91
C GLU A 45 -7.31 16.60 14.20
N GLU A 46 -7.19 15.70 15.18
CA GLU A 46 -5.93 15.00 15.46
C GLU A 46 -5.43 14.21 14.24
N ARG A 47 -6.32 13.54 13.52
CA ARG A 47 -5.98 12.82 12.27
C ARG A 47 -5.52 13.75 11.16
N ARG A 48 -6.14 14.94 11.03
CA ARG A 48 -5.72 15.96 10.05
C ARG A 48 -4.31 16.44 10.38
N TYR A 49 -4.08 16.82 11.63
CA TYR A 49 -2.76 17.27 12.10
C TYR A 49 -1.66 16.23 11.86
N ILE A 50 -1.89 14.95 12.18
CA ILE A 50 -0.91 13.87 11.95
C ILE A 50 -0.59 13.73 10.45
N ARG A 51 -1.59 13.84 9.56
CA ARG A 51 -1.38 13.74 8.12
C ARG A 51 -0.61 14.92 7.56
N GLU A 52 -0.93 16.14 8.01
CA GLU A 52 -0.25 17.36 7.59
C GLU A 52 1.23 17.34 7.98
N THR A 53 1.52 17.04 9.25
CA THR A 53 2.89 16.94 9.74
C THR A 53 3.66 15.80 9.06
N GLN A 54 3.01 14.66 8.80
CA GLN A 54 3.61 13.57 8.02
C GLN A 54 3.92 14.02 6.59
N GLN A 55 3.02 14.75 5.93
CA GLN A 55 3.22 15.26 4.57
C GLN A 55 4.41 16.23 4.52
N GLN A 56 4.52 17.14 5.49
CA GLN A 56 5.66 18.06 5.63
C GLN A 56 6.97 17.28 5.83
N GLY A 57 6.97 16.28 6.72
CA GLY A 57 8.13 15.41 6.95
C GLY A 57 8.56 14.65 5.69
N ILE A 58 7.59 14.11 4.93
CA ILE A 58 7.84 13.45 3.65
C ILE A 58 8.45 14.44 2.64
N ALA A 59 7.93 15.67 2.55
CA ALA A 59 8.43 16.67 1.63
C ALA A 59 9.90 17.02 1.92
N ILE A 60 10.26 17.21 3.20
CA ILE A 60 11.63 17.46 3.64
C ILE A 60 12.54 16.25 3.35
N ALA A 61 12.07 15.03 3.59
CA ALA A 61 12.87 13.84 3.32
C ALA A 61 13.03 13.56 1.81
N LYS A 62 12.06 13.95 0.98
CA LYS A 62 12.17 13.93 -0.49
C LYS A 62 13.18 14.97 -0.99
N SER A 63 13.14 16.20 -0.50
CA SER A 63 14.12 17.23 -0.89
C SER A 63 15.55 16.85 -0.49
N LYS A 64 15.71 16.15 0.64
CA LYS A 64 16.99 15.54 1.08
C LYS A 64 17.37 14.26 0.34
N GLY A 65 16.60 13.79 -0.65
CA GLY A 65 16.91 12.60 -1.45
C GLY A 65 16.86 11.27 -0.67
N LYS A 66 16.20 11.21 0.49
CA LYS A 66 16.11 9.98 1.30
C LYS A 66 15.20 8.92 0.66
N TYR A 67 14.17 9.34 -0.08
CA TYR A 67 13.26 8.43 -0.77
C TYR A 67 13.89 7.91 -2.07
N LYS A 68 14.34 6.65 -2.05
CA LYS A 68 14.95 5.95 -3.20
C LYS A 68 14.03 4.89 -3.85
N GLY A 69 12.75 4.89 -3.47
CA GLY A 69 11.76 3.90 -3.91
C GLY A 69 11.98 2.50 -3.29
N GLY A 70 11.26 1.52 -3.83
CA GLY A 70 11.40 0.12 -3.42
C GLY A 70 12.73 -0.49 -3.89
N LYS A 71 13.36 -1.30 -3.05
CA LYS A 71 14.58 -2.02 -3.43
C LYS A 71 14.30 -3.02 -4.57
N PRO A 72 15.17 -3.13 -5.59
CA PRO A 72 15.04 -4.16 -6.61
C PRO A 72 14.98 -5.57 -5.98
N LYS A 73 14.01 -6.39 -6.41
CA LYS A 73 13.84 -7.77 -5.92
C LYS A 73 15.02 -8.70 -6.25
N TYR A 74 15.71 -8.46 -7.36
CA TYR A 74 16.82 -9.27 -7.84
C TYR A 74 18.02 -8.35 -8.06
N LYS A 75 19.20 -8.80 -7.61
CA LYS A 75 20.48 -8.14 -7.91
C LYS A 75 20.99 -8.62 -9.28
N GLU A 76 21.95 -7.91 -9.85
CA GLU A 76 22.59 -8.30 -11.11
C GLU A 76 23.22 -9.70 -11.01
N ASN A 77 23.91 -9.97 -9.91
CA ASN A 77 24.59 -11.25 -9.66
C ASN A 77 23.66 -12.34 -9.11
N ASP A 78 22.34 -12.16 -9.17
CA ASP A 78 21.39 -13.17 -8.70
C ASP A 78 21.43 -14.39 -9.65
N PRO A 79 21.72 -15.61 -9.14
CA PRO A 79 21.79 -16.81 -9.98
C PRO A 79 20.52 -17.05 -10.80
N ARG A 80 19.33 -16.74 -10.25
CA ARG A 80 18.05 -16.92 -10.95
C ARG A 80 17.89 -15.93 -12.09
N LEU A 81 18.33 -14.69 -11.88
CA LEU A 81 18.26 -13.65 -12.92
C LEU A 81 19.26 -13.93 -14.04
N GLN A 82 20.46 -14.40 -13.71
CA GLN A 82 21.46 -14.81 -14.69
C GLN A 82 20.99 -16.01 -15.51
N LEU A 83 20.38 -17.01 -14.85
CA LEU A 83 19.73 -18.13 -15.55
C LEU A 83 18.64 -17.62 -16.50
N ALA A 84 17.80 -16.69 -16.04
CA ALA A 84 16.75 -16.09 -16.87
C ALA A 84 17.31 -15.38 -18.11
N PHE A 85 18.42 -14.65 -17.99
CA PHE A 85 19.09 -14.04 -19.13
C PHE A 85 19.68 -15.07 -20.08
N LYS A 86 20.34 -16.12 -19.58
CA LYS A 86 20.89 -17.20 -20.42
C LYS A 86 19.78 -17.90 -21.21
N LEU A 87 18.68 -18.26 -20.56
CA LEU A 87 17.52 -18.88 -21.20
C LEU A 87 16.93 -17.95 -22.27
N TYR A 88 16.79 -16.67 -21.96
CA TYR A 88 16.32 -15.70 -22.93
C TYR A 88 17.30 -15.50 -24.10
N LEU A 89 18.61 -15.50 -23.91
CA LEU A 89 19.55 -15.40 -25.02
C LEU A 89 19.59 -16.68 -25.87
N ALA A 90 19.34 -17.84 -25.25
CA ALA A 90 19.25 -19.14 -25.93
C ALA A 90 17.99 -19.31 -26.81
N GLY A 91 17.01 -18.41 -26.72
CA GLY A 91 15.80 -18.45 -27.55
C GLY A 91 14.49 -18.59 -26.79
N ALA A 92 14.50 -18.86 -25.49
CA ALA A 92 13.29 -19.10 -24.69
C ALA A 92 12.38 -17.86 -24.58
N THR A 93 11.07 -18.03 -24.74
CA THR A 93 10.13 -16.91 -24.63
C THR A 93 10.03 -16.36 -23.19
N ASP A 94 9.53 -15.13 -23.01
CA ASP A 94 9.33 -14.55 -21.67
C ASP A 94 8.46 -15.42 -20.76
N LYS A 95 7.54 -16.20 -21.36
CA LYS A 95 6.66 -17.13 -20.66
C LYS A 95 7.41 -18.38 -20.20
N GLU A 96 8.27 -18.93 -21.05
CA GLU A 96 9.13 -20.07 -20.69
C GLU A 96 10.14 -19.69 -19.61
N VAL A 97 10.72 -18.49 -19.69
CA VAL A 97 11.63 -17.97 -18.66
C VAL A 97 10.91 -17.85 -17.31
N GLU A 98 9.67 -17.35 -17.30
CA GLU A 98 8.85 -17.29 -16.08
C GLU A 98 8.59 -18.69 -15.50
N GLN A 99 8.26 -19.68 -16.33
CA GLN A 99 8.02 -21.05 -15.89
C GLN A 99 9.26 -21.71 -15.30
N GLN A 100 10.44 -21.50 -15.90
CA GLN A 100 11.68 -22.17 -15.47
C GLN A 100 12.36 -21.46 -14.30
N THR A 101 12.25 -20.13 -14.20
CA THR A 101 12.98 -19.34 -13.18
C THR A 101 12.09 -18.82 -12.05
N GLY A 102 10.76 -18.87 -12.22
CA GLY A 102 9.79 -18.29 -11.30
C GLY A 102 9.77 -16.76 -11.29
N ILE A 103 10.58 -16.10 -12.13
CA ILE A 103 10.59 -14.65 -12.26
C ILE A 103 9.42 -14.24 -13.13
N ASN A 104 8.47 -13.50 -12.57
CA ASN A 104 7.31 -13.04 -13.33
C ASN A 104 7.72 -12.32 -14.63
N ARG A 105 7.08 -12.65 -15.76
CA ARG A 105 7.42 -12.10 -17.08
C ARG A 105 7.55 -10.58 -17.08
N ARG A 106 6.63 -9.83 -16.43
CA ARG A 106 6.69 -8.35 -16.40
C ARG A 106 7.91 -7.86 -15.62
N THR A 107 8.24 -8.55 -14.54
CA THR A 107 9.44 -8.28 -13.76
C THR A 107 10.68 -8.55 -14.61
N PHE A 108 10.74 -9.70 -15.28
CA PHE A 108 11.84 -10.06 -16.18
C PHE A 108 12.01 -9.05 -17.32
N ARG A 109 10.93 -8.61 -17.98
CA ARG A 109 10.98 -7.55 -19.01
C ARG A 109 11.66 -6.28 -18.51
N ARG A 110 11.26 -5.81 -17.31
CA ARG A 110 11.85 -4.63 -16.68
C ARG A 110 13.34 -4.80 -16.40
N TYR A 111 13.75 -5.99 -15.95
CA TYR A 111 15.17 -6.28 -15.72
C TYR A 111 15.97 -6.37 -17.02
N ARG A 112 15.42 -6.92 -18.11
CA ARG A 112 16.08 -6.89 -19.41
C ARG A 112 16.31 -5.47 -19.94
N GLN A 113 15.28 -4.62 -19.87
CA GLN A 113 15.40 -3.21 -20.26
C GLN A 113 16.46 -2.51 -19.41
N LYS A 114 16.47 -2.78 -18.09
CA LYS A 114 17.45 -2.22 -17.16
C LYS A 114 18.90 -2.63 -17.50
N TYR A 115 19.13 -3.87 -17.91
CA TYR A 115 20.48 -4.40 -18.20
C TYR A 115 20.79 -4.52 -19.70
N GLY A 116 19.96 -3.93 -20.58
CA GLY A 116 20.21 -3.92 -22.03
C GLY A 116 20.19 -5.29 -22.73
N VAL A 117 19.52 -6.31 -22.15
CA VAL A 117 19.49 -7.67 -22.72
C VAL A 117 18.45 -7.75 -23.84
N ILE A 118 18.91 -7.57 -25.08
CA ILE A 118 18.10 -7.58 -26.30
C ILE A 118 18.59 -8.72 -27.21
N ARG A 119 17.66 -9.41 -27.88
CA ARG A 119 18.03 -10.30 -29.00
C ARG A 119 18.23 -9.45 -30.25
N VAL A 120 19.40 -9.53 -30.86
CA VAL A 120 19.58 -9.05 -32.23
C VAL A 120 18.74 -9.97 -33.12
N GLU A 121 17.74 -9.40 -33.81
CA GLU A 121 16.94 -10.18 -34.76
C GLU A 121 17.88 -10.78 -35.79
N LYS A 122 17.88 -12.11 -35.92
CA LYS A 122 18.46 -12.74 -37.10
C LYS A 122 17.60 -12.31 -38.27
N GLU A 123 18.22 -11.65 -39.24
CA GLU A 123 17.63 -11.29 -40.53
C GLU A 123 16.74 -12.43 -41.01
N LYS A 124 15.46 -12.11 -41.27
CA LYS A 124 14.54 -13.02 -41.94
C LYS A 124 15.18 -13.39 -43.27
N ARG A 125 15.70 -14.62 -43.39
CA ARG A 125 16.15 -15.15 -44.68
C ARG A 125 14.97 -15.03 -45.66
N PRO A 126 15.15 -14.40 -46.83
CA PRO A 126 14.07 -14.31 -47.81
C PRO A 126 13.67 -15.71 -48.23
N THR A 127 12.38 -16.01 -48.09
CA THR A 127 11.75 -17.21 -48.63
C THR A 127 11.92 -17.16 -50.15
N GLN A 128 12.59 -18.17 -50.72
CA GLN A 128 12.56 -18.44 -52.15
C GLN A 128 11.20 -18.99 -52.54
#